data_AF-A0A7S3BCG9-F1
#
_entry.id   AF-A0A7S3BCG9-F1
#
_cell.length_a   1.000
_cell.length_b   1.000
_cell.length_c   1.000
_cell.angle_alpha   90.00
_cell.angle_beta   90.00
_cell.angle_gamma   90.00
#
_symmetry.space_group_name_H-M   'P 1'
#
loop_
_entity.id
_entity.type
_entity.pdbx_description
1 polymer ?
#
loop_
_entity_poly.entity_id
_entity_poly.type
_entity_poly.pdbx_seq_one_letter_code
_entity_poly.pdbx_strand_id
1 'polypeptide(L)'
;DALRAVSVNDEICKTVGGELRGIAALVQLLGAPAARGGGEGGAALVKALCGALRGLVAADDNKSRFTDAGGPAAVVDVMRMYPAVASVQEVALGCLAAAILRNPEGAIAAVEAGAASAAVDACDAHPK
;
A
#
# COMPACT_ATOMS: atom_id res chain seq x y z
N ASP A 1 21.25 5.95 9.65
CA ASP A 1 20.08 5.05 9.73
C ASP A 1 19.96 4.02 8.58
N ALA A 2 21.06 3.41 8.11
CA ALA A 2 21.02 2.39 7.06
C ALA A 2 20.66 0.98 7.61
N LEU A 3 20.95 0.72 8.89
CA LEU A 3 20.66 -0.57 9.54
C LEU A 3 19.16 -0.88 9.62
N ARG A 4 18.31 0.14 9.79
CA ARG A 4 16.86 -0.05 9.95
C ARG A 4 16.16 -0.33 8.62
N ALA A 5 16.64 0.25 7.52
CA ALA A 5 16.13 -0.05 6.18
C ALA A 5 16.50 -1.47 5.75
N VAL A 6 17.73 -1.92 6.07
CA VAL A 6 18.17 -3.29 5.79
C VAL A 6 17.44 -4.30 6.68
N SER A 7 17.22 -4.02 7.98
CA SER A 7 16.50 -4.94 8.87
C SER A 7 15.04 -5.13 8.44
N VAL A 8 14.35 -4.06 8.03
CA VAL A 8 12.97 -4.15 7.51
C VAL A 8 12.94 -4.90 6.19
N ASN A 9 13.93 -4.72 5.32
CA ASN A 9 14.02 -5.48 4.07
C ASN A 9 14.30 -6.97 4.33
N ASP A 10 15.05 -7.30 5.39
CA ASP A 10 15.36 -8.68 5.80
C ASP A 10 14.16 -9.38 6.47
N GLU A 11 13.38 -8.66 7.28
CA GLU A 11 12.09 -9.13 7.82
C GLU A 11 11.05 -9.30 6.72
N ILE A 12 11.00 -8.40 5.74
CA ILE A 12 10.15 -8.56 4.54
C ILE A 12 10.64 -9.74 3.70
N CYS A 13 11.95 -9.91 3.49
CA CYS A 13 12.49 -11.08 2.81
C CYS A 13 12.22 -12.38 3.56
N LYS A 14 12.10 -12.37 4.90
CA LYS A 14 11.67 -13.55 5.68
C LYS A 14 10.16 -13.79 5.60
N THR A 15 9.37 -12.72 5.52
CA THR A 15 7.90 -12.80 5.42
C THR A 15 7.43 -13.10 3.98
N VAL A 16 8.21 -12.70 2.97
CA VAL A 16 7.94 -12.86 1.53
C VAL A 16 8.75 -14.02 0.92
N GLY A 17 9.90 -14.38 1.52
CA GLY A 17 10.80 -15.43 1.03
C GLY A 17 10.38 -16.86 1.37
N GLY A 18 9.36 -17.04 2.21
CA GLY A 18 8.73 -18.33 2.44
C GLY A 18 7.30 -18.34 1.90
N GLU A 19 7.12 -18.83 0.66
CA GLU A 19 5.84 -19.38 0.18
C GLU A 19 4.60 -18.46 0.07
N LEU A 20 4.69 -17.13 0.23
CA LEU A 20 3.58 -16.19 -0.03
C LEU A 20 3.82 -15.33 -1.29
N ARG A 21 3.81 -15.97 -2.47
CA ARG A 21 4.07 -15.32 -3.78
C ARG A 21 2.90 -14.51 -4.36
N GLY A 22 1.93 -14.09 -3.54
CA GLY A 22 0.67 -13.52 -4.01
C GLY A 22 0.46 -12.05 -3.70
N ILE A 23 -0.11 -11.30 -4.65
CA ILE A 23 -0.66 -9.95 -4.42
C ILE A 23 -1.63 -9.95 -3.24
N ALA A 24 -2.47 -10.99 -3.13
CA ALA A 24 -3.40 -11.14 -2.01
C ALA A 24 -2.71 -11.24 -0.64
N ALA A 25 -1.53 -11.86 -0.56
CA ALA A 25 -0.78 -11.94 0.69
C ALA A 25 -0.24 -10.57 1.11
N LEU A 26 0.29 -9.81 0.15
CA LEU A 26 0.76 -8.43 0.41
C LEU A 26 -0.40 -7.53 0.83
N VAL A 27 -1.58 -7.66 0.22
CA VAL A 27 -2.79 -6.92 0.62
C VAL A 27 -3.23 -7.30 2.04
N GLN A 28 -3.23 -8.60 2.39
CA GLN A 28 -3.55 -9.05 3.75
C GLN A 28 -2.55 -8.50 4.78
N LEU A 29 -1.26 -8.44 4.44
CA LEU A 29 -0.22 -7.88 5.33
C LEU A 29 -0.44 -6.39 5.63
N LEU A 30 -1.00 -5.61 4.69
CA LEU A 30 -1.40 -4.21 4.97
C LEU A 30 -2.47 -4.11 6.07
N GLY A 31 -3.34 -5.12 6.19
CA GLY A 31 -4.37 -5.21 7.23
C GLY A 31 -3.88 -5.82 8.55
N ALA A 32 -2.66 -6.37 8.59
CA ALA A 32 -2.15 -7.11 9.74
C ALA A 32 -1.85 -6.17 10.92
N PRO A 33 -1.91 -6.66 12.18
CA PRO A 33 -1.63 -5.84 13.37
C PRO A 33 -0.28 -5.11 13.33
N ALA A 34 0.74 -5.72 12.71
CA ALA A 34 2.06 -5.12 12.53
C ALA A 34 2.03 -3.87 11.64
N ALA A 35 1.19 -3.84 10.61
CA ALA A 35 0.94 -2.66 9.79
C ALA A 35 0.04 -1.64 10.52
N ARG A 36 -0.80 -2.10 11.44
CA ARG A 36 -1.79 -1.27 12.16
C ARG A 36 -1.27 -0.48 13.36
N GLY A 37 -0.05 -0.75 13.81
CA GLY A 37 0.48 -0.23 15.07
C GLY A 37 0.87 1.27 15.11
N GLY A 38 0.77 2.01 14.00
CA GLY A 38 1.04 3.46 13.94
C GLY A 38 2.48 3.90 14.24
N GLY A 39 3.35 3.00 14.69
CA GLY A 39 4.75 3.27 14.98
C GLY A 39 5.63 3.30 13.73
N GLU A 40 6.87 3.77 13.90
CA GLU A 40 7.86 3.86 12.81
C GLU A 40 8.14 2.53 12.09
N GLY A 41 8.05 1.40 12.81
CA GLY A 41 8.16 0.06 12.21
C GLY A 41 7.01 -0.27 11.28
N GLY A 42 5.78 0.07 11.67
CA GLY A 42 4.58 -0.09 10.83
C GLY A 42 4.64 0.79 9.60
N ALA A 43 5.04 2.05 9.75
CA ALA A 43 5.24 2.98 8.63
C ALA A 43 6.29 2.47 7.62
N ALA A 44 7.39 1.88 8.09
CA ALA A 44 8.40 1.28 7.21
C ALA A 44 7.86 0.05 6.46
N LEU A 45 7.14 -0.82 7.16
CA LEU A 45 6.52 -2.02 6.58
C LEU A 45 5.50 -1.66 5.50
N VAL A 46 4.54 -0.77 5.79
CA VAL A 46 3.51 -0.40 4.80
C VAL A 46 4.11 0.28 3.59
N LYS A 47 5.18 1.09 3.75
CA LYS A 47 5.87 1.68 2.59
C LYS A 47 6.46 0.62 1.67
N ALA A 48 7.13 -0.38 2.24
CA ALA A 48 7.73 -1.44 1.46
C ALA A 48 6.67 -2.33 0.81
N LEU A 49 5.58 -2.65 1.51
CA LEU A 49 4.44 -3.40 0.95
C LEU A 49 3.76 -2.64 -0.20
N CYS A 50 3.43 -1.35 -0.01
CA CYS A 50 2.85 -0.51 -1.07
C CYS A 50 3.82 -0.33 -2.25
N GLY A 51 5.13 -0.23 -1.99
CA GLY A 51 6.14 -0.17 -3.04
C GLY A 51 6.22 -1.46 -3.86
N ALA A 52 6.22 -2.61 -3.19
CA ALA A 52 6.19 -3.92 -3.85
C ALA A 52 4.89 -4.11 -4.66
N LEU A 53 3.74 -3.78 -4.06
CA LEU A 53 2.43 -3.83 -4.71
C LEU A 53 2.41 -2.94 -5.96
N ARG A 54 2.89 -1.69 -5.88
CA ARG A 54 2.99 -0.77 -7.02
C ARG A 54 3.77 -1.38 -8.19
N GLY A 55 4.89 -2.06 -7.90
CA GLY A 55 5.68 -2.75 -8.91
C GLY A 55 4.93 -3.92 -9.55
N LEU A 56 4.17 -4.69 -8.74
CA LEU A 56 3.39 -5.83 -9.22
C LEU A 56 2.16 -5.41 -10.03
N VAL A 57 1.41 -4.39 -9.58
CA VAL A 57 0.19 -3.91 -10.23
C VAL A 57 0.46 -3.08 -11.48
N ALA A 58 1.73 -2.83 -11.84
CA ALA A 58 2.07 -2.23 -13.12
C ALA A 58 1.72 -3.15 -14.31
N ALA A 59 1.67 -4.47 -14.10
CA ALA A 59 1.19 -5.43 -15.07
C ALA A 59 -0.35 -5.54 -15.02
N ASP A 60 -1.02 -5.48 -16.17
CA ASP A 60 -2.48 -5.42 -16.23
C ASP A 60 -3.15 -6.67 -15.61
N ASP A 61 -2.59 -7.87 -15.79
CA ASP A 61 -3.07 -9.13 -15.18
C ASP A 61 -3.07 -9.12 -13.65
N ASN A 62 -2.21 -8.30 -13.05
CA ASN A 62 -2.06 -8.19 -11.61
C ASN A 62 -3.01 -7.17 -10.99
N LYS A 63 -3.58 -6.26 -11.80
CA LYS A 63 -4.49 -5.22 -11.32
C LYS A 63 -5.83 -5.80 -10.88
N SER A 64 -6.39 -6.73 -11.65
CA SER A 64 -7.62 -7.45 -11.26
C SER A 64 -7.40 -8.23 -9.97
N ARG A 65 -6.31 -9.00 -9.87
CA ARG A 65 -5.95 -9.74 -8.66
C ARG A 65 -5.78 -8.85 -7.42
N PHE A 66 -5.24 -7.64 -7.60
CA PHE A 66 -5.14 -6.65 -6.54
C PHE A 66 -6.50 -6.14 -6.10
N THR A 67 -7.36 -5.77 -7.06
CA THR A 67 -8.72 -5.33 -6.78
C THR A 67 -9.54 -6.43 -6.09
N ASP A 68 -9.51 -7.66 -6.60
CA ASP A 68 -10.22 -8.82 -6.05
C ASP A 68 -9.76 -9.16 -4.62
N ALA A 69 -8.49 -8.89 -4.30
CA ALA A 69 -7.94 -9.05 -2.96
C ALA A 69 -8.36 -7.94 -1.98
N GLY A 70 -9.14 -6.95 -2.41
CA GLY A 70 -9.49 -5.77 -1.59
C GLY A 70 -8.38 -4.73 -1.50
N GLY A 71 -7.42 -4.77 -2.44
CA GLY A 71 -6.25 -3.90 -2.47
C GLY A 71 -6.55 -2.40 -2.34
N PRO A 72 -7.50 -1.83 -3.11
CA PRO A 72 -7.82 -0.41 -3.00
C PRO A 72 -8.25 0.01 -1.59
N ALA A 73 -9.13 -0.76 -0.96
CA ALA A 73 -9.58 -0.50 0.42
C ALA A 73 -8.42 -0.59 1.42
N ALA A 74 -7.58 -1.61 1.30
CA ALA A 74 -6.41 -1.77 2.17
C ALA A 74 -5.42 -0.61 2.05
N VAL A 75 -5.18 -0.09 0.84
CA VAL A 75 -4.29 1.05 0.64
C VAL A 75 -4.90 2.35 1.17
N VAL A 76 -6.21 2.55 1.02
CA VAL A 76 -6.90 3.71 1.61
C VAL A 76 -6.86 3.66 3.14
N ASP A 77 -7.02 2.48 3.74
CA ASP A 77 -6.88 2.32 5.20
C ASP A 77 -5.48 2.68 5.68
N VAL A 78 -4.43 2.30 4.93
CA VAL A 78 -3.05 2.71 5.21
C VAL A 78 -2.91 4.22 5.17
N MET A 79 -3.49 4.89 4.17
CA MET A 79 -3.46 6.35 4.08
C MET A 79 -4.11 7.00 5.30
N ARG A 80 -5.27 6.50 5.72
CA ARG A 80 -6.00 7.01 6.91
C ARG A 80 -5.26 6.76 8.22
N MET A 81 -4.46 5.70 8.28
CA MET A 81 -3.70 5.33 9.46
C MET A 81 -2.42 6.11 9.64
N TYR A 82 -1.79 6.52 8.54
CA TYR A 82 -0.54 7.28 8.53
C TYR A 82 -0.70 8.67 7.91
N PRO A 83 -1.69 9.49 8.35
CA PRO A 83 -2.03 10.74 7.69
C PRO A 83 -0.87 11.74 7.73
N ALA A 84 -0.08 11.74 8.80
CA ALA A 84 1.05 12.66 8.99
C ALA A 84 2.38 12.18 8.35
N VAL A 85 2.41 11.01 7.70
CA VAL A 85 3.65 10.45 7.13
C VAL A 85 3.66 10.63 5.62
N ALA A 86 4.24 11.74 5.13
CA ALA A 86 4.28 12.10 3.71
C ALA A 86 4.75 10.95 2.81
N SER A 87 5.83 10.27 3.21
CA SER A 87 6.40 9.14 2.45
C SER A 87 5.46 7.92 2.37
N VAL A 88 4.56 7.72 3.33
CA VAL A 88 3.52 6.67 3.25
C VAL A 88 2.42 7.11 2.29
N GLN A 89 1.98 8.38 2.38
CA GLN A 89 0.96 8.93 1.48
C GLN A 89 1.39 8.85 0.01
N GLU A 90 2.64 9.24 -0.29
CA GLU A 90 3.20 9.22 -1.64
C GLU A 90 3.18 7.82 -2.25
N VAL A 91 3.69 6.81 -1.53
CA VAL A 91 3.76 5.44 -2.05
C VAL A 91 2.39 4.78 -2.13
N ALA A 92 1.48 5.07 -1.20
CA ALA A 92 0.11 4.58 -1.21
C ALA A 92 -0.68 5.14 -2.41
N LEU A 93 -0.62 6.46 -2.63
CA LEU A 93 -1.22 7.10 -3.80
C LEU A 93 -0.59 6.59 -5.10
N GLY A 94 0.73 6.41 -5.14
CA GLY A 94 1.43 5.83 -6.29
C GLY A 94 0.98 4.39 -6.59
N CYS A 95 0.69 3.60 -5.57
CA CYS A 95 0.13 2.25 -5.72
C CYS A 95 -1.29 2.29 -6.28
N LEU A 96 -2.17 3.14 -5.74
CA LEU A 96 -3.54 3.32 -6.24
C LEU A 96 -3.54 3.79 -7.70
N ALA A 97 -2.74 4.81 -8.03
CA ALA A 97 -2.64 5.33 -9.39
C ALA A 97 -2.20 4.26 -10.40
N ALA A 98 -1.23 3.42 -10.03
CA ALA A 98 -0.81 2.29 -10.86
C ALA A 98 -1.93 1.25 -11.01
N ALA A 99 -2.66 0.94 -9.94
CA ALA A 99 -3.71 -0.06 -9.93
C ALA A 99 -4.94 0.32 -10.77
N ILE A 100 -5.31 1.60 -10.84
CA ILE A 100 -6.51 2.07 -11.55
C ILE A 100 -6.26 2.41 -13.02
N LEU A 101 -4.99 2.59 -13.43
CA LEU A 101 -4.65 2.96 -14.79
C LEU A 101 -5.09 1.86 -15.77
N ARG A 102 -5.97 2.19 -16.73
CA ARG A 102 -6.56 1.23 -17.69
C ARG A 102 -7.31 0.05 -17.03
N ASN A 103 -7.81 0.25 -15.81
CA ASN A 103 -8.54 -0.76 -15.03
C ASN A 103 -9.80 -0.12 -14.41
N PRO A 104 -10.92 -0.04 -15.17
CA PRO A 104 -12.12 0.64 -14.71
C PRO A 104 -12.73 0.01 -13.46
N GLU A 105 -12.66 -1.32 -13.30
CA GLU A 105 -13.12 -2.03 -12.11
C GLU A 105 -12.31 -1.62 -10.88
N GLY A 106 -10.98 -1.52 -11.01
CA GLY A 106 -10.11 -1.01 -9.95
C GLY A 106 -10.38 0.46 -9.62
N ALA A 107 -10.71 1.28 -10.61
CA ALA A 107 -11.07 2.68 -10.39
C ALA A 107 -12.38 2.80 -9.59
N ILE A 108 -13.41 2.02 -9.93
CA ILE A 108 -14.68 1.96 -9.18
C ILE A 108 -14.41 1.53 -7.74
N ALA A 109 -13.68 0.42 -7.54
CA ALA A 109 -13.36 -0.08 -6.21
C ALA A 109 -12.56 0.93 -5.37
N ALA A 110 -11.64 1.69 -5.98
CA ALA A 110 -10.90 2.75 -5.31
C ALA A 110 -11.81 3.92 -4.89
N VAL A 111 -12.75 4.34 -5.75
CA VAL A 111 -13.73 5.37 -5.42
C VAL A 111 -14.64 4.93 -4.30
N GLU A 112 -15.17 3.71 -4.35
CA GLU A 112 -16.02 3.12 -3.30
C GLU A 112 -15.30 3.01 -1.95
N ALA A 113 -13.98 2.74 -1.97
CA ALA A 113 -13.15 2.75 -0.77
C ALA A 113 -12.90 4.17 -0.19
N GLY A 114 -13.20 5.23 -0.96
CA GLY A 114 -12.96 6.62 -0.59
C GLY A 114 -11.54 7.10 -0.91
N ALA A 115 -10.91 6.57 -1.97
CA ALA A 115 -9.57 7.00 -2.39
C ALA A 115 -9.51 8.49 -2.76
N ALA A 116 -10.58 9.04 -3.33
CA ALA A 116 -10.62 10.46 -3.71
C ALA A 116 -10.55 11.39 -2.49
N SER A 117 -11.35 11.13 -1.45
CA SER A 117 -11.30 11.94 -0.22
C SER A 117 -9.97 11.74 0.51
N ALA A 118 -9.47 10.50 0.60
CA ALA A 118 -8.18 10.23 1.22
C ALA A 118 -7.01 10.94 0.51
N ALA A 119 -7.07 11.07 -0.82
CA ALA A 119 -6.08 11.81 -1.59
C ALA A 119 -6.11 13.32 -1.30
N VAL A 120 -7.31 13.90 -1.17
CA VAL A 120 -7.48 15.31 -0.77
C VAL A 120 -6.96 15.52 0.65
N ASP A 121 -7.35 14.67 1.59
CA ASP A 121 -6.88 14.73 2.98
C ASP A 121 -5.34 14.66 3.05
N ALA A 122 -4.72 13.81 2.22
CA ALA A 122 -3.27 13.72 2.11
C ALA A 122 -2.64 14.99 1.54
N CYS A 123 -3.25 15.62 0.52
CA CYS A 123 -2.75 16.89 -0.02
C CYS A 123 -2.86 18.03 1.01
N ASP A 124 -3.95 18.08 1.77
CA ASP A 124 -4.19 19.10 2.79
C ASP A 124 -3.24 18.92 4.00
N ALA A 125 -2.93 17.69 4.37
CA ALA A 125 -1.99 17.38 5.45
C ALA A 125 -0.52 17.65 5.09
N HIS A 126 -0.18 17.72 3.80
CA HIS A 126 1.19 17.87 3.30
C HIS A 126 1.32 19.02 2.27
N PRO A 127 1.11 20.28 2.69
CA PRO A 127 1.31 21.44 1.83
C PRO A 127 2.79 21.59 1.44
N LYS A 128 3.05 22.17 0.26
CA LYS A 128 4.40 22.44 -0.26
C LYS A 128 5.17 23.45 0.58
#